data_AF-A0A6G2VVK4-F1
#
_entry.id   AF-A0A6G2VVK4-F1
#
_cell.length_a   1.000
_cell.length_b   1.000
_cell.length_c   1.000
_cell.angle_alpha   90.00
_cell.angle_beta   90.00
_cell.angle_gamma   90.00
#
_symmetry.space_group_name_H-M   'P 1'
#
loop_
_entity.id
_entity.type
_entity.pdbx_description
1 polymer ?
#
loop_
_entity_poly.entity_id
_entity_poly.type
_entity_poly.pdbx_seq_one_letter_code
_entity_poly.pdbx_strand_id
1 'polypeptide(L)'
;EGGYQVGNFPPLWSEWNGKYRDAVRDFWRTEPGSLGEFASRLTGSSDIYQHSRRRPRASVNFVTAHDGFTLRDLVSYNDKHNEANGEDNRDGESHNRSWNCGEEGETDDPAVLELRARQQRNLLATLLLSQGIPMLCHGDELGRTQRGNNNAYCQDNEISWIDWELAREQGPLMEFTRRLIALRAAHPVLRRRRFFRGETATNAEQPLPDLMWLRPDAREMTARDWQRDDAHSVCVFLNGDAIAERDPHGGRMVDDSFLLLVNGYWEPVDFRLPDGSFGERWTGLIDTADPDGVPDERERKAGTRLRVEARSLVLLSRPSR
;
A
#
# COMPACT_ATOMS: atom_id res chain seq x y z
N GLU A 1 20.66 4.49 -24.82
CA GLU A 1 19.60 5.14 -24.01
C GLU A 1 18.24 4.83 -24.63
N GLY A 2 17.20 4.57 -23.84
CA GLY A 2 15.87 4.21 -24.34
C GLY A 2 15.32 2.84 -23.92
N GLY A 3 15.95 2.14 -22.96
CA GLY A 3 15.46 0.85 -22.47
C GLY A 3 14.28 0.93 -21.48
N TYR A 4 14.05 2.09 -20.85
CA TYR A 4 12.94 2.29 -19.93
C TYR A 4 11.65 2.53 -20.70
N GLN A 5 10.84 1.48 -20.85
CA GLN A 5 9.64 1.47 -21.68
C GLN A 5 8.34 1.37 -20.85
N VAL A 6 8.40 1.67 -19.54
CA VAL A 6 7.23 1.64 -18.68
C VAL A 6 6.17 2.61 -19.22
N GLY A 7 4.99 2.09 -19.56
CA GLY A 7 3.91 2.89 -20.15
C GLY A 7 3.82 2.82 -21.67
N ASN A 8 4.85 2.31 -22.36
CA ASN A 8 4.95 2.30 -23.82
C ASN A 8 4.64 0.94 -24.46
N PHE A 9 4.40 -0.12 -23.68
CA PHE A 9 4.01 -1.42 -24.26
C PHE A 9 2.64 -1.35 -24.95
N PRO A 10 2.41 -2.20 -25.97
CA PRO A 10 1.13 -2.24 -26.67
C PRO A 10 -0.07 -2.52 -25.74
N PRO A 11 -1.29 -2.18 -26.18
CA PRO A 11 -2.51 -2.61 -25.49
C PRO A 11 -2.51 -4.13 -25.26
N LEU A 12 -3.18 -4.57 -24.17
CA LEU A 12 -3.22 -5.94 -23.66
C LEU A 12 -2.02 -6.39 -22.81
N TRP A 13 -0.88 -5.69 -22.89
CA TRP A 13 0.23 -5.94 -21.96
C TRP A 13 -0.04 -5.33 -20.59
N SER A 14 0.37 -6.07 -19.56
CA SER A 14 0.51 -5.57 -18.19
C SER A 14 1.99 -5.47 -17.88
N GLU A 15 2.38 -4.43 -17.17
CA GLU A 15 3.78 -4.06 -16.96
C GLU A 15 4.10 -4.02 -15.47
N TRP A 16 5.30 -4.50 -15.12
CA TRP A 16 5.86 -4.34 -13.78
C TRP A 16 6.07 -2.86 -13.51
N ASN A 17 5.30 -2.31 -12.58
CA ASN A 17 5.31 -0.89 -12.29
C ASN A 17 6.44 -0.55 -11.30
N GLY A 18 7.65 -0.36 -11.82
CA GLY A 18 8.80 0.08 -11.02
C GLY A 18 8.58 1.43 -10.33
N LYS A 19 7.76 2.33 -10.90
CA LYS A 19 7.39 3.59 -10.23
C LYS A 19 6.48 3.36 -9.03
N TYR A 20 5.62 2.35 -9.07
CA TYR A 20 4.81 1.94 -7.92
C TYR A 20 5.72 1.51 -6.77
N ARG A 21 6.64 0.58 -7.06
CA ARG A 21 7.62 0.07 -6.10
C ARG A 21 8.37 1.20 -5.40
N ASP A 22 8.95 2.09 -6.18
CA ASP A 22 9.80 3.17 -5.67
C ASP A 22 9.00 4.17 -4.83
N ALA A 23 7.86 4.64 -5.31
CA ALA A 23 7.08 5.65 -4.59
C ALA A 23 6.44 5.12 -3.30
N VAL A 24 6.04 3.84 -3.27
CA VAL A 24 5.52 3.22 -2.04
C VAL A 24 6.66 3.06 -1.01
N ARG A 25 7.85 2.63 -1.45
CA ARG A 25 9.04 2.56 -0.59
C ARG A 25 9.46 3.94 -0.05
N ASP A 26 9.38 4.97 -0.88
CA ASP A 26 9.69 6.36 -0.52
C ASP A 26 8.68 6.97 0.45
N PHE A 27 7.39 6.67 0.27
CA PHE A 27 6.37 7.17 1.17
C PHE A 27 6.55 6.62 2.59
N TRP A 28 6.77 5.31 2.74
CA TRP A 28 6.85 4.66 4.06
C TRP A 28 8.16 4.93 4.82
N ARG A 29 9.24 5.30 4.11
CA ARG A 29 10.46 5.86 4.74
C ARG A 29 10.33 7.35 5.10
N THR A 30 9.20 7.98 4.78
CA THR A 30 8.96 9.43 4.97
C THR A 30 9.87 10.30 4.09
N GLU A 31 10.10 9.89 2.84
CA GLU A 31 10.86 10.72 1.89
C GLU A 31 10.09 12.02 1.63
N PRO A 32 10.75 13.20 1.69
CA PRO A 32 10.10 14.48 1.41
C PRO A 32 9.46 14.53 0.02
N GLY A 33 8.25 15.08 -0.06
CA GLY A 33 7.54 15.28 -1.33
C GLY A 33 6.97 14.00 -1.98
N SER A 34 7.00 12.86 -1.28
CA SER A 34 6.55 11.56 -1.80
C SER A 34 5.02 11.41 -1.94
N LEU A 35 4.22 12.23 -1.25
CA LEU A 35 2.77 12.04 -1.14
C LEU A 35 2.02 12.08 -2.48
N GLY A 36 2.37 13.00 -3.38
CA GLY A 36 1.69 13.11 -4.68
C GLY A 36 1.92 11.89 -5.58
N GLU A 37 3.16 11.39 -5.62
CA GLU A 37 3.49 10.19 -6.37
C GLU A 37 2.82 8.96 -5.74
N PHE A 38 2.89 8.82 -4.41
CA PHE A 38 2.17 7.79 -3.65
C PHE A 38 0.67 7.75 -3.98
N ALA A 39 0.01 8.90 -4.00
CA ALA A 39 -1.41 9.00 -4.30
C ALA A 39 -1.76 8.51 -5.72
N SER A 40 -0.91 8.88 -6.69
CA SER A 40 -1.04 8.42 -8.08
C SER A 40 -0.82 6.90 -8.19
N ARG A 41 0.08 6.33 -7.40
CA ARG A 41 0.34 4.87 -7.36
C ARG A 41 -0.80 4.09 -6.72
N LEU A 42 -1.31 4.56 -5.59
CA LEU A 42 -2.43 3.93 -4.88
C LEU A 42 -3.68 3.82 -5.77
N THR A 43 -3.89 4.79 -6.65
CA THR A 43 -5.08 4.87 -7.53
C THR A 43 -4.87 4.30 -8.94
N GLY A 44 -3.79 3.53 -9.13
CA GLY A 44 -3.58 2.70 -10.32
C GLY A 44 -2.70 3.31 -11.41
N SER A 45 -1.98 4.39 -11.12
CA SER A 45 -1.03 5.03 -12.03
C SER A 45 -1.66 5.48 -13.35
N SER A 46 -2.78 6.21 -13.25
CA SER A 46 -3.48 6.74 -14.41
C SER A 46 -2.60 7.65 -15.27
N ASP A 47 -1.69 8.39 -14.66
CA ASP A 47 -0.67 9.21 -15.33
C ASP A 47 0.20 8.40 -16.31
N ILE A 48 0.50 7.13 -15.97
CA ILE A 48 1.30 6.23 -16.81
C ILE A 48 0.45 5.53 -17.87
N TYR A 49 -0.76 5.08 -17.53
CA TYR A 49 -1.48 4.11 -18.37
C TYR A 49 -2.73 4.68 -19.06
N GLN A 50 -3.32 5.77 -18.56
CA GLN A 50 -4.58 6.28 -19.08
C GLN A 50 -4.43 6.90 -20.47
N HIS A 51 -3.34 7.60 -20.74
CA HIS A 51 -3.11 8.27 -22.02
C HIS A 51 -3.02 7.28 -23.20
N SER A 52 -2.51 6.06 -22.95
CA SER A 52 -2.49 4.95 -23.93
C SER A 52 -3.80 4.14 -23.96
N ARG A 53 -4.88 4.68 -23.39
CA ARG A 53 -6.22 4.04 -23.26
C ARG A 53 -6.21 2.72 -22.52
N ARG A 54 -5.15 2.43 -21.77
CA ARG A 54 -5.05 1.25 -20.92
C ARG A 54 -5.81 1.49 -19.63
N ARG A 55 -6.01 0.41 -18.87
CA ARG A 55 -6.85 0.34 -17.68
C ARG A 55 -5.97 0.08 -16.46
N PRO A 56 -6.47 0.23 -15.21
CA PRO A 56 -5.70 -0.07 -14.01
C PRO A 56 -4.98 -1.43 -14.06
N ARG A 57 -5.59 -2.44 -14.70
CA ARG A 57 -4.97 -3.77 -14.91
C ARG A 57 -3.64 -3.78 -15.66
N ALA A 58 -3.28 -2.71 -16.38
CA ALA A 58 -1.99 -2.61 -17.05
C ALA A 58 -0.84 -2.42 -16.05
N SER A 59 -1.13 -1.99 -14.83
CA SER A 59 -0.16 -1.87 -13.74
C SER A 59 -0.09 -3.16 -12.95
N VAL A 60 1.06 -3.84 -12.99
CA VAL A 60 1.44 -4.87 -12.01
C VAL A 60 2.18 -4.15 -10.88
N ASN A 61 1.50 -3.95 -9.77
CA ASN A 61 2.02 -3.31 -8.58
C ASN A 61 2.80 -4.33 -7.76
N PHE A 62 3.98 -3.95 -7.30
CA PHE A 62 4.79 -4.76 -6.41
C PHE A 62 5.65 -3.84 -5.54
N VAL A 63 5.88 -4.24 -4.30
CA VAL A 63 6.82 -3.55 -3.41
C VAL A 63 8.18 -4.25 -3.42
N THR A 64 8.19 -5.55 -3.68
CA THR A 64 9.32 -6.48 -3.61
C THR A 64 9.18 -7.48 -4.74
N ALA A 65 10.32 -7.99 -5.21
CA ALA A 65 10.42 -9.01 -6.25
C ALA A 65 11.61 -9.90 -5.93
N HIS A 66 11.97 -10.80 -6.86
CA HIS A 66 13.22 -11.56 -6.74
C HIS A 66 14.45 -10.65 -6.92
N ASP A 67 14.33 -9.57 -7.71
CA ASP A 67 15.34 -8.54 -7.83
C ASP A 67 15.24 -7.56 -6.65
N GLY A 68 16.30 -7.48 -5.84
CA GLY A 68 16.36 -6.63 -4.66
C GLY A 68 15.99 -7.36 -3.37
N PHE A 69 15.71 -6.58 -2.32
CA PHE A 69 15.33 -7.12 -1.03
C PHE A 69 13.97 -7.82 -1.01
N THR A 70 13.86 -8.82 -0.10
CA THR A 70 12.59 -9.32 0.44
C THR A 70 11.87 -8.24 1.25
N LEU A 71 10.60 -8.47 1.62
CA LEU A 71 9.85 -7.51 2.43
C LEU A 71 10.47 -7.29 3.82
N ARG A 72 10.94 -8.35 4.46
CA ARG A 72 11.63 -8.26 5.76
C ARG A 72 12.94 -7.51 5.63
N ASP A 73 13.74 -7.81 4.60
CA ASP A 73 15.04 -7.16 4.44
C ASP A 73 14.92 -5.69 4.05
N LEU A 74 13.88 -5.34 3.28
CA LEU A 74 13.58 -3.96 2.91
C LEU A 74 13.39 -3.03 4.11
N VAL A 75 12.94 -3.58 5.25
CA VAL A 75 12.75 -2.87 6.52
C VAL A 75 13.85 -3.16 7.55
N SER A 76 14.85 -3.96 7.21
CA SER A 76 15.90 -4.42 8.13
C SER A 76 17.32 -4.03 7.70
N TYR A 77 17.52 -3.60 6.45
CA TYR A 77 18.84 -3.25 5.90
C TYR A 77 18.79 -1.95 5.12
N ASN A 78 19.79 -1.09 5.31
CA ASN A 78 20.02 0.09 4.48
C ASN A 78 20.95 -0.26 3.31
N ASP A 79 21.96 -1.10 3.57
CA ASP A 79 22.97 -1.48 2.59
C ASP A 79 22.78 -2.95 2.17
N LYS A 80 23.27 -3.29 0.97
CA LYS A 80 23.27 -4.68 0.49
C LYS A 80 24.43 -5.47 1.12
N HIS A 81 24.19 -6.73 1.43
CA HIS A 81 25.13 -7.69 2.02
C HIS A 81 25.22 -8.91 1.09
N ASN A 82 25.79 -8.71 -0.11
CA ASN A 82 25.91 -9.72 -1.16
C ASN A 82 27.25 -10.49 -1.08
N GLU A 83 27.98 -10.42 0.04
CA GLU A 83 29.31 -11.04 0.19
C GLU A 83 29.30 -12.54 -0.11
N ALA A 84 28.20 -13.22 0.22
CA ALA A 84 27.99 -14.64 -0.05
C ALA A 84 28.02 -14.99 -1.56
N ASN A 85 27.84 -14.01 -2.45
CA ASN A 85 27.87 -14.21 -3.91
C ASN A 85 29.30 -14.33 -4.45
N GLY A 86 30.33 -13.92 -3.68
CA GLY A 86 31.74 -14.03 -4.07
C GLY A 86 32.21 -12.96 -5.07
N GLU A 87 31.46 -11.86 -5.21
CA GLU A 87 31.77 -10.75 -6.14
C GLU A 87 32.23 -9.47 -5.43
N ASP A 88 32.72 -9.59 -4.19
CA ASP A 88 33.14 -8.48 -3.31
C ASP A 88 32.01 -7.44 -3.09
N ASN A 89 30.76 -7.91 -2.98
CA ASN A 89 29.55 -7.08 -2.81
C ASN A 89 29.36 -6.03 -3.93
N ARG A 90 29.92 -6.27 -5.13
CA ARG A 90 29.80 -5.35 -6.28
C ARG A 90 28.54 -5.56 -7.09
N ASP A 91 27.93 -6.74 -7.01
CA ASP A 91 26.70 -7.11 -7.69
C ASP A 91 25.44 -6.62 -6.95
N GLY A 92 24.31 -6.52 -7.66
CA GLY A 92 23.03 -6.02 -7.09
C GLY A 92 22.90 -4.49 -7.03
N GLU A 93 21.67 -4.03 -6.80
CA GLU A 93 21.30 -2.61 -6.75
C GLU A 93 21.85 -1.92 -5.48
N SER A 94 22.42 -0.73 -5.62
CA SER A 94 22.92 0.05 -4.48
C SER A 94 21.86 1.00 -3.91
N HIS A 95 20.87 1.39 -4.71
CA HIS A 95 19.79 2.28 -4.30
C HIS A 95 18.48 1.52 -4.06
N ASN A 96 18.44 0.75 -2.99
CA ASN A 96 17.31 -0.15 -2.69
C ASN A 96 16.02 0.56 -2.30
N ARG A 97 16.12 1.84 -1.90
CA ARG A 97 15.03 2.52 -1.20
C ARG A 97 14.51 1.64 -0.05
N SER A 98 15.42 1.21 0.84
CA SER A 98 15.15 0.45 2.07
C SER A 98 15.40 1.32 3.32
N TRP A 99 14.90 0.88 4.49
CA TRP A 99 15.14 1.55 5.76
C TRP A 99 15.19 0.52 6.88
N ASN A 100 16.34 0.40 7.55
CA ASN A 100 16.59 -0.62 8.56
C ASN A 100 15.83 -0.44 9.90
N CYS A 101 15.03 0.62 10.01
CA CYS A 101 14.22 0.97 11.18
C CYS A 101 15.02 1.29 12.47
N GLY A 102 16.32 1.55 12.36
CA GLY A 102 17.17 1.99 13.46
C GLY A 102 18.43 1.14 13.66
N GLU A 103 18.37 -0.15 13.31
CA GLU A 103 19.49 -1.09 13.43
C GLU A 103 19.68 -1.86 12.11
N GLU A 104 20.92 -2.15 11.73
CA GLU A 104 21.23 -2.90 10.51
C GLU A 104 21.19 -4.41 10.77
N GLY A 105 20.34 -5.13 10.03
CA GLY A 105 20.20 -6.58 10.15
C GLY A 105 19.39 -7.04 11.35
N GLU A 106 19.69 -8.26 11.83
CA GLU A 106 18.99 -8.87 12.97
C GLU A 106 19.19 -8.07 14.26
N THR A 107 18.16 -8.02 15.10
CA THR A 107 18.14 -7.23 16.35
C THR A 107 17.23 -7.88 17.37
N ASP A 108 17.54 -7.67 18.65
CA ASP A 108 16.71 -8.03 19.80
C ASP A 108 15.97 -6.81 20.39
N ASP A 109 16.14 -5.60 19.82
CA ASP A 109 15.43 -4.40 20.32
C ASP A 109 13.93 -4.53 20.01
N PRO A 110 13.06 -4.65 21.04
CA PRO A 110 11.63 -4.83 20.84
C PRO A 110 10.97 -3.65 20.12
N ALA A 111 11.48 -2.42 20.28
CA ALA A 111 10.94 -1.24 19.61
C ALA A 111 11.24 -1.27 18.10
N VAL A 112 12.43 -1.71 17.70
CA VAL A 112 12.81 -1.89 16.30
C VAL A 112 12.00 -3.02 15.67
N LEU A 113 11.86 -4.16 16.37
CA LEU A 113 11.07 -5.30 15.90
C LEU A 113 9.60 -4.94 15.70
N GLU A 114 8.99 -4.22 16.64
CA GLU A 114 7.60 -3.76 16.52
C GLU A 114 7.43 -2.82 15.31
N LEU A 115 8.35 -1.87 15.15
CA LEU A 115 8.33 -0.93 14.03
C LEU A 115 8.48 -1.65 12.68
N ARG A 116 9.40 -2.62 12.58
CA ARG A 116 9.59 -3.45 11.37
C ARG A 116 8.35 -4.25 11.05
N ALA A 117 7.74 -4.92 12.04
CA ALA A 117 6.49 -5.65 11.85
C ALA A 117 5.37 -4.73 11.32
N ARG A 118 5.26 -3.51 11.87
CA ARG A 118 4.33 -2.48 11.39
C ARG A 118 4.63 -2.05 9.95
N GLN A 119 5.90 -1.84 9.59
CA GLN A 119 6.28 -1.48 8.21
C GLN A 119 5.97 -2.59 7.20
N GLN A 120 6.19 -3.86 7.56
CA GLN A 120 5.80 -4.99 6.71
C GLN A 120 4.27 -4.97 6.45
N ARG A 121 3.46 -4.78 7.51
CA ARG A 121 2.00 -4.65 7.40
C ARG A 121 1.58 -3.43 6.56
N ASN A 122 2.24 -2.29 6.71
CA ASN A 122 1.98 -1.09 5.91
C ASN A 122 2.17 -1.31 4.42
N LEU A 123 3.29 -1.95 4.05
CA LEU A 123 3.64 -2.22 2.66
C LEU A 123 2.68 -3.24 2.03
N LEU A 124 2.33 -4.31 2.77
CA LEU A 124 1.33 -5.30 2.35
C LEU A 124 -0.06 -4.67 2.20
N ALA A 125 -0.50 -3.87 3.18
CA ALA A 125 -1.78 -3.18 3.13
C ALA A 125 -1.84 -2.21 1.95
N THR A 126 -0.79 -1.41 1.75
CA THR A 126 -0.70 -0.50 0.59
C THR A 126 -0.81 -1.27 -0.72
N LEU A 127 -0.06 -2.37 -0.87
CA LEU A 127 -0.07 -3.22 -2.05
C LEU A 127 -1.47 -3.78 -2.36
N LEU A 128 -2.11 -4.39 -1.35
CA LEU A 128 -3.38 -5.09 -1.52
C LEU A 128 -4.60 -4.16 -1.55
N LEU A 129 -4.48 -2.92 -1.07
CA LEU A 129 -5.53 -1.90 -1.17
C LEU A 129 -5.40 -1.00 -2.41
N SER A 130 -4.26 -1.01 -3.10
CA SER A 130 -4.05 -0.22 -4.32
C SER A 130 -4.85 -0.73 -5.53
N GLN A 131 -5.21 0.17 -6.43
CA GLN A 131 -5.73 -0.21 -7.75
C GLN A 131 -4.63 -0.77 -8.63
N GLY A 132 -4.97 -1.77 -9.45
CA GLY A 132 -4.01 -2.49 -10.30
C GLY A 132 -3.97 -3.99 -9.97
N ILE A 133 -2.97 -4.69 -10.47
CA ILE A 133 -2.73 -6.10 -10.16
C ILE A 133 -1.63 -6.16 -9.09
N PRO A 134 -1.93 -6.54 -7.84
CA PRO A 134 -0.88 -6.73 -6.85
C PRO A 134 -0.09 -8.02 -7.14
N MET A 135 1.22 -7.95 -7.04
CA MET A 135 2.13 -9.08 -7.09
C MET A 135 2.89 -9.16 -5.76
N LEU A 136 2.72 -10.28 -5.08
CA LEU A 136 3.41 -10.60 -3.83
C LEU A 136 4.66 -11.44 -4.15
N CYS A 137 5.82 -11.09 -3.58
CA CYS A 137 7.02 -11.92 -3.71
C CYS A 137 6.90 -13.12 -2.78
N HIS A 138 7.39 -14.28 -3.21
CA HIS A 138 7.18 -15.53 -2.47
C HIS A 138 7.89 -15.49 -1.11
N GLY A 139 7.12 -15.78 -0.06
CA GLY A 139 7.60 -15.84 1.32
C GLY A 139 7.56 -14.50 2.05
N ASP A 140 7.19 -13.38 1.41
CA ASP A 140 7.01 -12.10 2.10
C ASP A 140 5.90 -12.18 3.15
N GLU A 141 4.85 -12.97 2.90
CA GLU A 141 3.78 -13.26 3.85
C GLU A 141 4.24 -14.05 5.08
N LEU A 142 5.42 -14.66 4.99
CA LEU A 142 6.05 -15.48 6.03
C LEU A 142 7.22 -14.73 6.69
N GLY A 143 7.50 -13.48 6.29
CA GLY A 143 8.66 -12.74 6.77
C GLY A 143 10.00 -13.30 6.30
N ARG A 144 10.04 -13.94 5.11
CA ARG A 144 11.27 -14.49 4.51
C ARG A 144 12.37 -13.40 4.45
N THR A 145 13.61 -13.83 4.71
CA THR A 145 14.81 -13.00 4.64
C THR A 145 15.87 -13.68 3.78
N GLN A 146 16.64 -12.87 3.07
CA GLN A 146 17.88 -13.22 2.37
C GLN A 146 19.10 -12.65 3.12
N ARG A 147 18.93 -12.27 4.40
CA ARG A 147 19.95 -11.73 5.30
C ARG A 147 20.66 -10.49 4.75
N GLY A 148 19.90 -9.63 4.08
CA GLY A 148 20.45 -8.43 3.45
C GLY A 148 21.12 -8.68 2.10
N ASN A 149 21.10 -9.91 1.57
CA ASN A 149 21.46 -10.15 0.18
C ASN A 149 20.31 -9.70 -0.72
N ASN A 150 20.54 -8.72 -1.60
CA ASN A 150 19.52 -8.18 -2.49
C ASN A 150 19.63 -8.72 -3.94
N ASN A 151 20.51 -9.70 -4.14
CA ASN A 151 20.81 -10.28 -5.44
C ASN A 151 21.17 -11.76 -5.26
N ALA A 152 20.30 -12.53 -4.60
CA ALA A 152 20.57 -13.93 -4.24
C ALA A 152 20.48 -14.90 -5.44
N TYR A 153 20.90 -14.47 -6.63
CA TYR A 153 20.74 -15.20 -7.90
C TYR A 153 21.53 -16.52 -7.96
N CYS A 154 22.66 -16.59 -7.24
CA CYS A 154 23.55 -17.75 -7.19
C CYS A 154 23.48 -18.53 -5.87
N GLN A 155 22.52 -18.20 -5.00
CA GLN A 155 22.39 -18.82 -3.68
C GLN A 155 21.41 -20.00 -3.71
N ASP A 156 21.91 -21.20 -4.02
CA ASP A 156 21.16 -22.46 -3.95
C ASP A 156 21.23 -23.06 -2.52
N ASN A 157 20.81 -22.30 -1.51
CA ASN A 157 20.96 -22.63 -0.08
C ASN A 157 19.96 -21.87 0.83
N GLU A 158 20.13 -21.97 2.16
CA GLU A 158 19.26 -21.39 3.18
C GLU A 158 19.08 -19.86 3.09
N ILE A 159 19.93 -19.14 2.35
CA ILE A 159 19.72 -17.71 2.07
C ILE A 159 18.48 -17.51 1.20
N SER A 160 18.22 -18.39 0.23
CA SER A 160 17.12 -18.21 -0.72
C SER A 160 15.94 -19.17 -0.46
N TRP A 161 16.12 -20.23 0.33
CA TRP A 161 15.06 -21.21 0.64
C TRP A 161 13.92 -20.63 1.45
N ILE A 162 12.74 -21.25 1.31
CA ILE A 162 11.61 -20.96 2.20
C ILE A 162 11.88 -21.67 3.52
N ASP A 163 12.00 -20.89 4.57
CA ASP A 163 12.01 -21.37 5.94
C ASP A 163 10.57 -21.57 6.42
N TRP A 164 10.13 -22.82 6.51
CA TRP A 164 8.80 -23.19 6.99
C TRP A 164 8.68 -23.18 8.52
N GLU A 165 9.80 -23.14 9.25
CA GLU A 165 9.78 -22.89 10.69
C GLU A 165 9.38 -21.45 10.96
N LEU A 166 9.97 -20.52 10.20
CA LEU A 166 9.63 -19.10 10.26
C LEU A 166 8.13 -18.85 9.97
N ALA A 167 7.52 -19.62 9.06
CA ALA A 167 6.07 -19.55 8.80
C ALA A 167 5.22 -19.81 10.05
N ARG A 168 5.69 -20.65 10.98
CA ARG A 168 5.00 -20.92 12.26
C ARG A 168 5.15 -19.77 13.24
N GLU A 169 6.32 -19.13 13.25
CA GLU A 169 6.63 -17.99 14.12
C GLU A 169 5.95 -16.70 13.64
N GLN A 170 5.87 -16.49 12.32
CA GLN A 170 5.26 -15.31 11.66
C GLN A 170 3.76 -15.50 11.37
N GLY A 171 3.08 -16.34 12.15
CA GLY A 171 1.65 -16.60 12.03
C GLY A 171 0.77 -15.33 11.93
N PRO A 172 1.01 -14.28 12.75
CA PRO A 172 0.26 -13.03 12.66
C PRO A 172 0.40 -12.31 11.30
N LEU A 173 1.59 -12.28 10.70
CA LEU A 173 1.82 -11.62 9.40
C LEU A 173 1.13 -12.39 8.26
N MET A 174 1.21 -13.72 8.30
CA MET A 174 0.53 -14.58 7.33
C MET A 174 -1.00 -14.40 7.42
N GLU A 175 -1.55 -14.39 8.63
CA GLU A 175 -2.98 -14.17 8.86
C GLU A 175 -3.42 -12.77 8.42
N PHE A 176 -2.63 -11.74 8.72
CA PHE A 176 -2.86 -10.38 8.25
C PHE A 176 -2.89 -10.30 6.72
N THR A 177 -1.92 -10.94 6.06
CA THR A 177 -1.85 -11.00 4.59
C THR A 177 -3.08 -11.71 4.00
N ARG A 178 -3.49 -12.83 4.60
CA ARG A 178 -4.70 -13.57 4.21
C ARG A 178 -5.95 -12.70 4.31
N ARG A 179 -6.09 -11.91 5.38
CA ARG A 179 -7.21 -10.98 5.58
C ARG A 179 -7.24 -9.90 4.51
N LEU A 180 -6.10 -9.29 4.19
CA LEU A 180 -6.00 -8.28 3.13
C LEU A 180 -6.38 -8.85 1.75
N ILE A 181 -5.94 -10.08 1.44
CA ILE A 181 -6.32 -10.76 0.19
C ILE A 181 -7.83 -11.03 0.15
N ALA A 182 -8.41 -11.54 1.24
CA ALA A 182 -9.84 -11.81 1.34
C ALA A 182 -10.67 -10.52 1.20
N LEU A 183 -10.24 -9.44 1.87
CA LEU A 183 -10.85 -8.11 1.77
C LEU A 183 -10.82 -7.59 0.34
N ARG A 184 -9.64 -7.60 -0.32
CA ARG A 184 -9.53 -7.20 -1.72
C ARG A 184 -10.43 -8.02 -2.64
N ALA A 185 -10.51 -9.33 -2.41
CA ALA A 185 -11.36 -10.22 -3.20
C ALA A 185 -12.85 -9.89 -3.02
N ALA A 186 -13.28 -9.59 -1.79
CA ALA A 186 -14.67 -9.28 -1.46
C ALA A 186 -15.16 -7.94 -2.05
N HIS A 187 -14.28 -6.95 -2.20
CA HIS A 187 -14.69 -5.56 -2.49
C HIS A 187 -14.29 -5.09 -3.91
N PRO A 188 -15.24 -5.00 -4.87
CA PRO A 188 -15.00 -4.44 -6.20
C PRO A 188 -14.40 -3.02 -6.25
N VAL A 189 -14.64 -2.17 -5.24
CA VAL A 189 -14.06 -0.82 -5.19
C VAL A 189 -12.54 -0.84 -5.11
N LEU A 190 -11.93 -1.93 -4.63
CA LEU A 190 -10.48 -2.17 -4.59
C LEU A 190 -9.94 -2.82 -5.89
N ARG A 191 -10.82 -3.27 -6.79
CA ARG A 191 -10.49 -4.03 -8.01
C ARG A 191 -11.12 -3.44 -9.26
N ARG A 192 -11.11 -2.12 -9.39
CA ARG A 192 -11.80 -1.42 -10.48
C ARG A 192 -11.18 -1.72 -11.84
N ARG A 193 -12.04 -1.84 -12.86
CA ARG A 193 -11.63 -2.01 -14.27
C ARG A 193 -11.36 -0.66 -14.94
N ARG A 194 -11.81 0.45 -14.34
CA ARG A 194 -11.58 1.82 -14.81
C ARG A 194 -10.95 2.65 -13.68
N PHE A 195 -10.16 3.65 -14.07
CA PHE A 195 -9.61 4.61 -13.12
C PHE A 195 -10.72 5.36 -12.38
N PHE A 196 -10.42 5.76 -11.15
CA PHE A 196 -11.20 6.76 -10.45
C PHE A 196 -11.22 8.05 -11.27
N ARG A 197 -12.35 8.77 -11.25
CA ARG A 197 -12.48 10.06 -11.93
C ARG A 197 -12.29 11.24 -10.99
N GLY A 198 -12.67 11.10 -9.72
CA GLY A 198 -12.71 12.23 -8.76
C GLY A 198 -13.81 13.26 -9.08
N GLU A 199 -14.46 13.16 -10.24
CA GLU A 199 -15.46 14.09 -10.76
C GLU A 199 -16.72 13.33 -11.24
N THR A 200 -16.98 12.15 -10.68
CA THR A 200 -18.17 11.37 -11.07
C THR A 200 -19.43 12.17 -10.79
N ALA A 201 -20.33 12.25 -11.77
CA ALA A 201 -21.53 13.08 -11.71
C ALA A 201 -22.32 12.82 -10.43
N THR A 202 -22.37 13.82 -9.56
CA THR A 202 -23.12 13.76 -8.31
C THR A 202 -24.61 14.01 -8.59
N ASN A 203 -25.47 13.35 -7.83
CA ASN A 203 -26.91 13.59 -7.85
C ASN A 203 -27.44 13.56 -6.41
N ALA A 204 -28.74 13.82 -6.24
CA ALA A 204 -29.34 13.87 -4.90
C ALA A 204 -29.15 12.56 -4.10
N GLU A 205 -29.07 11.41 -4.77
CA GLU A 205 -28.85 10.09 -4.16
C GLU A 205 -27.36 9.76 -4.00
N GLN A 206 -26.48 10.50 -4.68
CA GLN A 206 -25.03 10.30 -4.71
C GLN A 206 -24.30 11.66 -4.70
N PRO A 207 -24.20 12.32 -3.53
CA PRO A 207 -23.66 13.67 -3.46
C PRO A 207 -22.13 13.73 -3.57
N LEU A 208 -21.44 12.59 -3.47
CA LEU A 208 -19.97 12.51 -3.44
C LEU A 208 -19.42 11.79 -4.67
N PRO A 209 -18.22 12.17 -5.17
CA PRO A 209 -17.56 11.50 -6.28
C PRO A 209 -17.03 10.12 -5.86
N ASP A 210 -16.41 9.43 -6.81
CA ASP A 210 -15.92 8.06 -6.62
C ASP A 210 -14.63 7.95 -5.79
N LEU A 211 -13.92 9.07 -5.64
CA LEU A 211 -12.68 9.20 -4.88
C LEU A 211 -12.59 10.62 -4.33
N MET A 212 -12.18 10.77 -3.07
CA MET A 212 -11.75 12.06 -2.53
C MET A 212 -10.49 11.90 -1.68
N TRP A 213 -9.62 12.90 -1.76
CA TRP A 213 -8.43 12.98 -0.94
C TRP A 213 -8.62 14.09 0.10
N LEU A 214 -8.48 13.73 1.36
CA LEU A 214 -8.70 14.59 2.50
C LEU A 214 -7.41 14.73 3.30
N ARG A 215 -7.19 15.91 3.85
CA ARG A 215 -6.18 16.16 4.88
C ARG A 215 -6.62 15.51 6.20
N PRO A 216 -5.71 15.37 7.19
CA PRO A 216 -6.07 14.87 8.52
C PRO A 216 -7.21 15.65 9.21
N ASP A 217 -7.46 16.91 8.84
CA ASP A 217 -8.57 17.71 9.39
C ASP A 217 -9.92 17.53 8.67
N ALA A 218 -10.03 16.53 7.79
CA ALA A 218 -11.18 16.20 6.95
C ALA A 218 -11.48 17.19 5.81
N ARG A 219 -10.62 18.19 5.56
CA ARG A 219 -10.79 19.08 4.40
C ARG A 219 -10.18 18.45 3.15
N GLU A 220 -10.79 18.72 2.00
CA GLU A 220 -10.27 18.26 0.71
C GLU A 220 -8.86 18.80 0.44
N MET A 221 -8.00 17.94 -0.10
CA MET A 221 -6.64 18.27 -0.51
C MET A 221 -6.66 19.29 -1.64
N THR A 222 -5.90 20.38 -1.49
CA THR A 222 -5.70 21.37 -2.55
C THR A 222 -4.44 21.08 -3.36
N ALA A 223 -4.30 21.74 -4.52
CA ALA A 223 -3.06 21.67 -5.32
C ALA A 223 -1.80 22.02 -4.51
N ARG A 224 -1.91 22.93 -3.54
CA ARG A 224 -0.78 23.31 -2.67
C ARG A 224 -0.43 22.19 -1.69
N ASP A 225 -1.42 21.48 -1.16
CA ASP A 225 -1.17 20.39 -0.20
C ASP A 225 -0.38 19.24 -0.86
N TRP A 226 -0.56 19.00 -2.16
CA TRP A 226 0.19 17.99 -2.92
C TRP A 226 1.65 18.35 -3.19
N GLN A 227 2.00 19.64 -3.15
CA GLN A 227 3.37 20.15 -3.40
C GLN A 227 4.18 20.33 -2.12
N ARG A 228 3.63 19.90 -0.98
CA ARG A 228 4.28 20.04 0.32
C ARG A 228 5.25 18.90 0.54
N ASP A 229 6.51 19.25 0.75
CA ASP A 229 7.57 18.28 1.04
C ASP A 229 7.38 17.61 2.42
N ASP A 230 6.68 18.28 3.35
CA ASP A 230 6.43 17.82 4.72
C ASP A 230 5.11 17.03 4.88
N ALA A 231 4.36 16.82 3.81
CA ALA A 231 3.09 16.12 3.87
C ALA A 231 3.29 14.60 3.83
N HIS A 232 3.08 13.94 4.96
CA HIS A 232 3.22 12.47 5.10
C HIS A 232 1.95 11.79 5.63
N SER A 233 0.82 12.49 5.61
CA SER A 233 -0.43 11.99 6.15
C SER A 233 -1.61 12.39 5.28
N VAL A 234 -2.46 11.43 4.95
CA VAL A 234 -3.60 11.66 4.06
C VAL A 234 -4.74 10.69 4.39
N CYS A 235 -5.96 11.14 4.18
CA CYS A 235 -7.16 10.32 4.24
C CYS A 235 -7.70 10.15 2.81
N VAL A 236 -8.00 8.93 2.42
CA VAL A 236 -8.58 8.61 1.11
C VAL A 236 -9.99 8.09 1.32
N PHE A 237 -10.98 8.73 0.71
CA PHE A 237 -12.34 8.22 0.67
C PHE A 237 -12.57 7.50 -0.65
N LEU A 238 -12.89 6.20 -0.57
CA LEU A 238 -13.29 5.38 -1.71
C LEU A 238 -14.79 5.17 -1.64
N ASN A 239 -15.52 5.67 -2.64
CA ASN A 239 -16.97 5.65 -2.61
C ASN A 239 -17.51 4.42 -3.36
N GLY A 240 -17.90 3.39 -2.61
CA GLY A 240 -18.48 2.16 -3.14
C GLY A 240 -19.88 2.36 -3.75
N ASP A 241 -20.56 3.47 -3.41
CA ASP A 241 -21.83 3.82 -4.04
C ASP A 241 -21.60 4.32 -5.49
N ALA A 242 -20.42 4.85 -5.81
CA ALA A 242 -20.09 5.60 -7.04
C ALA A 242 -19.23 4.82 -8.04
N ILE A 243 -19.40 3.49 -8.08
CA ILE A 243 -18.68 2.66 -9.03
C ILE A 243 -19.27 2.86 -10.43
N ALA A 244 -18.52 3.53 -11.31
CA ALA A 244 -18.94 3.83 -12.68
C ALA A 244 -19.08 2.60 -13.60
N GLU A 245 -18.71 1.42 -13.11
CA GLU A 245 -18.72 0.17 -13.85
C GLU A 245 -20.02 -0.59 -13.59
N ARG A 246 -20.43 -1.39 -14.57
CA ARG A 246 -21.56 -2.31 -14.44
C ARG A 246 -21.06 -3.70 -14.13
N ASP A 247 -21.88 -4.47 -13.43
CA ASP A 247 -21.64 -5.89 -13.22
C ASP A 247 -21.69 -6.67 -14.57
N PRO A 248 -21.32 -7.97 -14.59
CA PRO A 248 -21.37 -8.79 -15.81
C PRO A 248 -22.76 -8.90 -16.46
N HIS A 249 -23.84 -8.61 -15.73
CA HIS A 249 -25.22 -8.64 -16.19
C HIS A 249 -25.76 -7.25 -16.58
N GLY A 250 -24.93 -6.20 -16.50
CA GLY A 250 -25.32 -4.83 -16.80
C GLY A 250 -25.98 -4.07 -15.64
N GLY A 251 -26.07 -4.68 -14.46
CA GLY A 251 -26.58 -4.05 -13.24
C GLY A 251 -25.65 -2.96 -12.70
N ARG A 252 -26.19 -2.10 -11.83
CA ARG A 252 -25.39 -1.12 -11.08
C ARG A 252 -24.50 -1.88 -10.10
N MET A 253 -23.19 -1.64 -10.18
CA MET A 253 -22.26 -2.16 -9.19
C MET A 253 -22.22 -1.22 -7.99
N VAL A 254 -22.35 -1.79 -6.80
CA VAL A 254 -22.30 -1.08 -5.53
C VAL A 254 -21.44 -1.90 -4.57
N ASP A 255 -20.74 -1.24 -3.67
CA ASP A 255 -19.87 -1.83 -2.67
C ASP A 255 -19.89 -0.97 -1.40
N ASP A 256 -19.29 -1.47 -0.33
CA ASP A 256 -18.99 -0.68 0.85
C ASP A 256 -18.09 0.51 0.48
N SER A 257 -18.24 1.60 1.23
CA SER A 257 -17.35 2.75 1.10
C SER A 257 -16.26 2.69 2.17
N PHE A 258 -15.08 3.18 1.84
CA PHE A 258 -13.90 3.08 2.71
C PHE A 258 -13.29 4.44 3.03
N LEU A 259 -12.75 4.56 4.24
CA LEU A 259 -11.78 5.59 4.59
C LEU A 259 -10.44 4.91 4.85
N LEU A 260 -9.45 5.27 4.06
CA LEU A 260 -8.07 4.87 4.26
C LEU A 260 -7.30 6.02 4.90
N LEU A 261 -6.97 5.89 6.18
CA LEU A 261 -6.18 6.86 6.93
C LEU A 261 -4.73 6.40 6.90
N VAL A 262 -3.87 7.13 6.19
CA VAL A 262 -2.47 6.77 6.01
C VAL A 262 -1.61 7.78 6.74
N ASN A 263 -0.84 7.32 7.73
CA ASN A 263 0.15 8.12 8.44
C ASN A 263 1.55 7.57 8.18
N GLY A 264 2.27 8.16 7.22
CA GLY A 264 3.69 7.92 6.99
C GLY A 264 4.60 8.79 7.86
N TYR A 265 4.05 9.63 8.75
CA TYR A 265 4.81 10.47 9.66
C TYR A 265 5.36 9.66 10.84
N TRP A 266 6.50 10.09 11.40
CA TRP A 266 7.16 9.40 12.51
C TRP A 266 6.50 9.65 13.88
N GLU A 267 5.52 10.54 13.95
CA GLU A 267 4.66 10.70 15.13
C GLU A 267 3.21 10.31 14.81
N PRO A 268 2.41 9.95 15.81
CA PRO A 268 0.99 9.71 15.61
C PRO A 268 0.24 11.00 15.23
N VAL A 269 -0.78 10.85 14.38
CA VAL A 269 -1.57 11.96 13.85
C VAL A 269 -3.05 11.76 14.19
N ASP A 270 -3.70 12.83 14.65
CA ASP A 270 -5.15 12.83 14.87
C ASP A 270 -5.88 13.14 13.55
N PHE A 271 -6.58 12.14 13.04
CA PHE A 271 -7.48 12.28 11.91
C PHE A 271 -8.89 12.64 12.41
N ARG A 272 -9.49 13.67 11.82
CA ARG A 272 -10.92 13.91 11.95
C ARG A 272 -11.64 13.10 10.86
N LEU A 273 -12.59 12.26 11.25
CA LEU A 273 -13.45 11.59 10.28
C LEU A 273 -14.34 12.64 9.58
N PRO A 274 -14.60 12.50 8.27
CA PRO A 274 -15.47 13.42 7.54
C PRO A 274 -16.90 13.44 8.10
N ASP A 275 -17.69 14.43 7.68
CA ASP A 275 -19.06 14.60 8.14
C ASP A 275 -20.02 13.52 7.60
N GLY A 276 -21.28 13.57 8.05
CA GLY A 276 -22.31 12.56 7.72
C GLY A 276 -22.59 12.41 6.22
N SER A 277 -22.22 13.39 5.38
CA SER A 277 -22.36 13.26 3.93
C SER A 277 -21.54 12.08 3.40
N PHE A 278 -20.38 11.80 4.02
CA PHE A 278 -19.50 10.68 3.71
C PHE A 278 -19.94 9.37 4.35
N GLY A 279 -20.70 9.41 5.44
CA GLY A 279 -21.09 8.24 6.23
C GLY A 279 -21.32 8.57 7.69
N GLU A 280 -22.43 8.10 8.27
CA GLU A 280 -22.78 8.40 9.68
C GLU A 280 -21.92 7.63 10.68
N ARG A 281 -21.55 6.39 10.35
CA ARG A 281 -20.83 5.46 11.22
C ARG A 281 -19.81 4.66 10.41
N TRP A 282 -18.66 4.44 11.02
CA TRP A 282 -17.50 3.78 10.42
C TRP A 282 -16.99 2.68 11.35
N THR A 283 -16.63 1.53 10.79
CA THR A 283 -16.11 0.37 11.53
C THR A 283 -14.69 0.05 11.07
N GLY A 284 -13.81 -0.36 11.98
CA GLY A 284 -12.41 -0.65 11.64
C GLY A 284 -12.25 -2.03 11.03
N LEU A 285 -11.56 -2.12 9.89
CA LEU A 285 -11.26 -3.38 9.22
C LEU A 285 -9.78 -3.76 9.30
N ILE A 286 -8.89 -2.77 9.21
CA ILE A 286 -7.44 -2.95 9.26
C ILE A 286 -6.86 -1.83 10.11
N ASP A 287 -5.93 -2.18 11.00
CA ASP A 287 -5.01 -1.28 11.67
C ASP A 287 -3.63 -1.94 11.63
N THR A 288 -2.64 -1.31 10.98
CA THR A 288 -1.30 -1.87 10.88
C THR A 288 -0.49 -1.73 12.18
N ALA A 289 -0.92 -0.85 13.10
CA ALA A 289 -0.33 -0.76 14.43
C ALA A 289 -0.77 -1.91 15.34
N ASP A 290 -1.93 -2.52 15.07
CA ASP A 290 -2.40 -3.71 15.79
C ASP A 290 -1.68 -4.98 15.27
N PRO A 291 -0.90 -5.68 16.13
CA PRO A 291 -0.22 -6.90 15.74
C PRO A 291 -1.14 -8.07 15.38
N ASP A 292 -2.32 -8.13 15.98
CA ASP A 292 -3.28 -9.21 15.76
C ASP A 292 -4.17 -8.93 14.53
N GLY A 293 -4.15 -7.68 14.06
CA GLY A 293 -4.85 -7.18 12.88
C GLY A 293 -6.35 -7.46 12.92
N VAL A 294 -6.94 -7.51 14.12
CA VAL A 294 -8.34 -7.90 14.32
C VAL A 294 -9.23 -6.70 13.98
N PRO A 295 -10.29 -6.87 13.18
CA PRO A 295 -11.24 -5.79 12.92
C PRO A 295 -11.81 -5.19 14.22
N ASP A 296 -11.83 -3.87 14.29
CA ASP A 296 -12.41 -3.14 15.41
C ASP A 296 -13.90 -2.92 15.16
N GLU A 297 -14.73 -3.71 15.85
CA GLU A 297 -16.19 -3.64 15.75
C GLU A 297 -16.79 -2.34 16.34
N ARG A 298 -15.98 -1.50 17.01
CA ARG A 298 -16.47 -0.23 17.57
C ARG A 298 -16.83 0.75 16.46
N GLU A 299 -18.09 1.14 16.43
CA GLU A 299 -18.57 2.17 15.52
C GLU A 299 -18.08 3.56 15.91
N ARG A 300 -17.49 4.26 14.94
CA ARG A 300 -17.00 5.63 15.06
C ARG A 300 -17.94 6.55 14.29
N LYS A 301 -18.50 7.57 14.95
CA LYS A 301 -19.40 8.53 14.32
C LYS A 301 -18.65 9.48 13.41
N ALA A 302 -19.33 10.00 12.38
CA ALA A 302 -18.86 11.13 11.59
C ALA A 302 -18.31 12.27 12.47
N GLY A 303 -17.24 12.95 12.02
CA GLY A 303 -16.62 14.05 12.76
C GLY A 303 -15.78 13.66 13.98
N THR A 304 -15.77 12.39 14.40
CA THR A 304 -14.96 11.89 15.51
C THR A 304 -13.47 12.04 15.20
N ARG A 305 -12.65 12.31 16.23
CA ARG A 305 -11.19 12.26 16.11
C ARG A 305 -10.70 10.84 16.36
N LEU A 306 -9.90 10.32 15.45
CA LEU A 306 -9.24 9.03 15.52
C LEU A 306 -7.73 9.27 15.48
N ARG A 307 -7.05 8.85 16.54
CA ARG A 307 -5.59 8.83 16.56
C ARG A 307 -5.09 7.67 15.71
N VAL A 308 -4.25 7.95 14.73
CA VAL A 308 -3.57 6.97 13.89
C VAL A 308 -2.10 6.98 14.30
N GLU A 309 -1.57 5.83 14.70
CA GLU A 309 -0.22 5.71 15.27
C GLU A 309 0.88 6.09 14.27
N ALA A 310 2.08 6.36 14.77
CA ALA A 310 3.24 6.69 13.94
C ALA A 310 3.47 5.59 12.91
N ARG A 311 3.69 5.99 11.65
CA ARG A 311 3.99 5.08 10.55
C ARG A 311 2.99 3.92 10.48
N SER A 312 1.70 4.24 10.41
CA SER A 312 0.62 3.26 10.40
C SER A 312 -0.49 3.62 9.40
N LEU A 313 -1.35 2.67 9.13
CA LEU A 313 -2.49 2.78 8.23
C LEU A 313 -3.71 2.15 8.89
N VAL A 314 -4.82 2.86 8.85
CA VAL A 314 -6.12 2.38 9.30
C VAL A 314 -7.11 2.38 8.14
N LEU A 315 -7.79 1.26 7.94
CA LEU A 315 -8.91 1.16 7.01
C LEU A 315 -10.22 1.07 7.79
N LEU A 316 -11.12 2.01 7.52
CA LEU A 316 -12.49 1.97 8.01
C LEU A 316 -13.44 1.68 6.85
N SER A 317 -14.57 1.05 7.13
CA SER A 317 -15.66 0.87 6.16
C SER A 317 -16.99 1.37 6.68
N ARG A 318 -17.89 1.61 5.74
CA ARG A 318 -19.33 1.69 5.96
C ARG A 318 -20.07 0.91 4.87
N PRO A 319 -21.24 0.34 5.18
CA PRO A 319 -22.10 -0.24 4.16
C PRO A 319 -22.54 0.77 3.09
N SER A 320 -22.84 0.25 1.90
CA SER A 320 -23.46 1.03 0.82
C SER A 320 -24.80 1.63 1.20
N ARG A 321 -25.17 2.75 0.57
CA ARG A 321 -26.48 3.41 0.74
C ARG A 321 -27.53 2.88 -0.23
#